data_AF-A0A350CMJ0-F1
#
_entry.id   AF-A0A350CMJ0-F1
#
_cell.length_a   1.000
_cell.length_b   1.000
_cell.length_c   1.000
_cell.angle_alpha   90.00
_cell.angle_beta   90.00
_cell.angle_gamma   90.00
#
_symmetry.space_group_name_H-M   'P 1'
#
loop_
_entity.id
_entity.type
_entity.pdbx_description
1 polymer ?
#
loop_
_entity_poly.entity_id
_entity_poly.type
_entity_poly.pdbx_seq_one_letter_code
_entity_poly.pdbx_strand_id
1 'polypeptide(L)'
;MNPPDSDISLFKRLRFVLVETSRAGNIGSVARAMKTMGFSDLVLVAPRCEDPLNDAEAVAFASGATDVLQGARIVGSIAEALEGCNFAAAVSARLREFSPPVWTPRAFSAHVAGQGELRPALILGNERVGLPNEIVEQCNVLINIPANPAYSSLNLSQAAQVLAYECRMAAAGDEVDSRGVGFQGDAASLAQIEGMYAHLEEALVAIGFLNANNPKKLMPRLKRLFSRTQLETEEVNILRGIASQILKR
;
A
#
# COMPACT_ATOMS: atom_id res chain seq x y z
N MET A 1 9.14 -0.55 9.72
CA MET A 1 10.48 -1.18 9.53
C MET A 1 11.09 -0.56 8.27
N ASN A 2 12.31 -0.02 8.34
CA ASN A 2 13.02 0.34 7.12
C ASN A 2 13.36 -0.96 6.37
N PRO A 3 13.03 -1.09 5.07
CA PRO A 3 13.36 -2.29 4.31
C PRO A 3 14.88 -2.49 4.29
N PRO A 4 15.36 -3.74 4.19
CA PRO A 4 16.79 -4.05 4.23
C PRO A 4 17.53 -3.25 3.15
N ASP A 5 18.61 -2.60 3.58
CA ASP A 5 19.41 -1.61 2.84
C ASP A 5 20.31 -2.23 1.76
N SER A 6 19.86 -3.33 1.13
CA SER A 6 20.59 -3.97 0.03
C SER A 6 20.37 -3.21 -1.28
N ASP A 7 21.42 -3.03 -2.09
CA ASP A 7 21.33 -2.46 -3.45
C ASP A 7 20.43 -3.27 -4.41
N ILE A 8 20.00 -4.45 -3.99
CA ILE A 8 19.10 -5.35 -4.72
C ILE A 8 17.62 -5.00 -4.44
N SER A 9 17.35 -4.17 -3.43
CA SER A 9 16.00 -3.75 -3.04
C SER A 9 15.28 -3.04 -4.19
N LEU A 10 14.03 -3.44 -4.47
CA LEU A 10 13.19 -2.80 -5.49
C LEU A 10 13.07 -1.29 -5.26
N PHE A 11 13.07 -0.84 -4.00
CA PHE A 11 13.00 0.56 -3.60
C PHE A 11 14.16 1.43 -4.13
N LYS A 12 15.34 0.82 -4.34
CA LYS A 12 16.53 1.52 -4.85
C LYS A 12 16.68 1.43 -6.36
N ARG A 13 16.22 0.33 -6.98
CA ARG A 13 16.46 0.04 -8.41
C ARG A 13 15.30 0.37 -9.34
N LEU A 14 14.11 0.65 -8.80
CA LEU A 14 12.96 1.10 -9.60
C LEU A 14 13.05 2.60 -9.87
N ARG A 15 13.25 2.95 -11.14
CA ARG A 15 13.31 4.34 -11.60
C ARG A 15 11.95 4.84 -12.05
N PHE A 16 11.57 6.03 -11.60
CA PHE A 16 10.41 6.76 -12.10
C PHE A 16 10.88 7.83 -13.09
N VAL A 17 10.36 7.78 -14.31
CA VAL A 17 10.72 8.70 -15.40
C VAL A 17 9.48 9.50 -15.79
N LEU A 18 9.55 10.82 -15.65
CA LEU A 18 8.48 11.74 -16.05
C LEU A 18 8.87 12.44 -17.34
N VAL A 19 8.10 12.21 -18.41
CA VAL A 19 8.38 12.76 -19.74
C VAL A 19 7.56 14.02 -19.97
N GLU A 20 8.26 15.11 -20.26
CA GLU A 20 7.69 16.39 -20.66
C GLU A 20 6.59 16.91 -19.72
N THR A 21 6.75 16.72 -18.41
CA THR A 21 5.76 17.18 -17.42
C THR A 21 5.56 18.69 -17.51
N SER A 22 4.30 19.12 -17.59
CA SER A 22 3.96 20.53 -17.79
C SER A 22 3.81 21.29 -16.49
N ARG A 23 3.19 20.68 -15.48
CA ARG A 23 2.93 21.35 -14.20
C ARG A 23 3.94 20.89 -13.15
N ALA A 24 4.72 21.83 -12.63
CA ALA A 24 5.70 21.56 -11.61
C ALA A 24 5.08 20.94 -10.33
N GLY A 25 3.86 21.34 -9.94
CA GLY A 25 3.13 20.71 -8.84
C GLY A 25 2.90 19.20 -9.01
N ASN A 26 2.76 18.69 -10.24
CA ASN A 26 2.66 17.24 -10.47
C ASN A 26 3.98 16.53 -10.18
N ILE A 27 5.12 17.16 -10.47
CA ILE A 27 6.45 16.62 -10.16
C ILE A 27 6.61 16.49 -8.64
N GLY A 28 6.27 17.54 -7.89
CA GLY A 28 6.23 17.50 -6.43
C GLY A 28 5.29 16.41 -5.89
N SER A 29 4.09 16.31 -6.45
CA SER A 29 3.12 15.28 -6.05
C SER A 29 3.60 13.85 -6.35
N VAL A 30 4.31 13.63 -7.46
CA VAL A 30 4.95 12.35 -7.77
C VAL A 30 6.06 12.06 -6.78
N ALA A 31 6.95 13.02 -6.49
CA ALA A 31 8.01 12.84 -5.49
C ALA A 31 7.44 12.46 -4.12
N ARG A 32 6.33 13.09 -3.71
CA ARG A 32 5.57 12.71 -2.50
C ARG A 32 5.07 11.28 -2.58
N ALA A 33 4.41 10.89 -3.68
CA ALA A 33 3.88 9.55 -3.87
C ALA A 33 4.97 8.46 -3.87
N MET A 34 6.15 8.77 -4.43
CA MET A 34 7.32 7.90 -4.39
C MET A 34 7.83 7.74 -2.96
N LYS A 35 8.07 8.85 -2.25
CA LYS A 35 8.62 8.83 -0.89
C LYS A 35 7.69 8.12 0.10
N THR A 36 6.38 8.36 0.03
CA THR A 36 5.41 7.67 0.89
C THR A 36 5.43 6.16 0.70
N MET A 37 5.76 5.69 -0.50
CA MET A 37 5.85 4.27 -0.80
C MET A 37 7.26 3.69 -0.62
N GLY A 38 8.28 4.54 -0.45
CA GLY A 38 9.67 4.17 -0.17
C GLY A 38 10.63 4.26 -1.36
N PHE A 39 10.24 4.90 -2.46
CA PHE A 39 11.06 5.06 -3.67
C PHE A 39 11.72 6.45 -3.74
N SER A 40 12.86 6.54 -4.43
CA SER A 40 13.63 7.79 -4.53
C SER A 40 14.33 8.06 -5.87
N ASP A 41 14.45 7.10 -6.81
CA ASP A 41 15.07 7.36 -8.13
C ASP A 41 14.07 8.01 -9.09
N LEU A 42 14.11 9.34 -9.16
CA LEU A 42 13.26 10.17 -10.03
C LEU A 42 14.10 10.82 -11.14
N VAL A 43 13.63 10.72 -12.38
CA VAL A 43 14.23 11.37 -13.55
C VAL A 43 13.17 12.14 -14.33
N LEU A 44 13.50 13.37 -14.72
CA LEU A 44 12.68 14.26 -15.52
C LEU A 44 13.28 14.39 -16.91
N VAL A 45 12.54 13.98 -17.94
CA VAL A 45 12.97 14.10 -19.34
C VAL A 45 12.32 15.34 -19.94
N ALA A 46 13.14 16.33 -20.30
CA ALA A 46 12.71 17.57 -20.94
C ALA A 46 11.44 18.19 -20.30
N PRO A 47 11.42 18.45 -18.98
CA PRO A 47 10.27 19.06 -18.32
C PRO A 47 9.94 20.40 -18.98
N ARG A 48 8.64 20.70 -19.13
CA ARG A 48 8.18 21.92 -19.84
C ARG A 48 8.06 23.14 -18.93
N CYS A 49 8.26 22.96 -17.62
CA CYS A 49 8.38 24.05 -16.65
C CYS A 49 9.86 24.46 -16.52
N GLU A 50 10.12 25.74 -16.31
CA GLU A 50 11.48 26.31 -16.39
C GLU A 50 12.39 25.86 -15.23
N ASP A 51 11.88 25.84 -14.00
CA ASP A 51 12.65 25.43 -12.80
C ASP A 51 11.86 24.38 -11.98
N PRO A 52 11.72 23.14 -12.49
CA PRO A 52 10.84 22.13 -11.90
C PRO A 52 11.19 21.76 -10.46
N LEU A 53 12.46 21.90 -10.06
CA LEU A 53 12.94 21.45 -8.74
C LEU A 53 12.73 22.51 -7.66
N ASN A 54 12.78 23.80 -8.03
CA ASN A 54 12.64 24.92 -7.10
C ASN A 54 11.31 25.68 -7.25
N ASP A 55 10.46 25.31 -8.21
CA ASP A 55 9.13 25.87 -8.37
C ASP A 55 8.32 25.76 -7.07
N ALA A 56 7.65 26.85 -6.69
CA ALA A 56 6.92 26.94 -5.43
C ALA A 56 5.79 25.90 -5.32
N GLU A 57 5.10 25.57 -6.41
CA GLU A 57 4.06 24.53 -6.44
C GLU A 57 4.68 23.14 -6.28
N ALA A 58 5.80 22.86 -6.96
CA ALA A 58 6.53 21.59 -6.83
C ALA A 58 6.98 21.36 -5.37
N VAL A 59 7.64 22.36 -4.77
CA VAL A 59 8.13 22.28 -3.39
C VAL A 59 6.96 22.12 -2.40
N ALA A 60 5.89 22.90 -2.57
CA ALA A 60 4.72 22.81 -1.71
C ALA A 60 4.05 21.43 -1.80
N PHE A 61 3.90 20.89 -3.02
CA PHE A 61 3.19 19.62 -3.23
C PHE A 61 4.04 18.39 -2.88
N ALA A 62 5.36 18.52 -2.91
CA ALA A 62 6.28 17.50 -2.40
C ALA A 62 6.09 17.24 -0.89
N SER A 63 5.66 18.24 -0.11
CA SER A 63 5.19 18.09 1.28
C SER A 63 6.07 17.14 2.12
N GLY A 64 7.35 17.47 2.25
CA GLY A 64 8.34 16.66 3.00
C GLY A 64 9.11 15.64 2.15
N ALA A 65 8.79 15.49 0.86
CA ALA A 65 9.57 14.73 -0.12
C ALA A 65 10.58 15.59 -0.91
N THR A 66 11.10 16.64 -0.28
CA THR A 66 12.05 17.57 -0.89
C THR A 66 13.36 16.89 -1.28
N ASP A 67 13.80 15.88 -0.54
CA ASP A 67 14.95 15.03 -0.87
C ASP A 67 14.76 14.27 -2.19
N VAL A 68 13.58 13.70 -2.45
CA VAL A 68 13.29 13.02 -3.72
C VAL A 68 13.17 14.03 -4.86
N LEU A 69 12.52 15.17 -4.61
CA LEU A 69 12.39 16.25 -5.60
C LEU A 69 13.77 16.81 -5.99
N GLN A 70 14.59 17.20 -5.00
CA GLN A 70 15.90 17.80 -5.22
C GLN A 70 16.95 16.78 -5.68
N GLY A 71 16.76 15.50 -5.37
CA GLY A 71 17.56 14.41 -5.90
C GLY A 71 17.20 14.01 -7.34
N ALA A 72 16.13 14.57 -7.91
CA ALA A 72 15.71 14.24 -9.26
C ALA A 72 16.72 14.68 -10.31
N ARG A 73 17.04 13.80 -11.27
CA ARG A 73 17.90 14.15 -12.40
C ARG A 73 17.08 14.72 -13.54
N ILE A 74 17.55 15.81 -14.15
CA ILE A 74 16.95 16.36 -15.37
C ILE A 74 17.83 15.97 -16.55
N VAL A 75 17.24 15.38 -17.58
CA VAL A 75 17.94 14.90 -18.78
C VAL A 75 17.22 15.36 -20.05
N GLY A 76 17.96 15.38 -21.17
CA GLY A 76 17.44 15.87 -22.45
C GLY A 76 16.61 14.85 -23.22
N SER A 77 16.83 13.55 -22.95
CA SER A 77 16.27 12.48 -23.77
C SER A 77 15.83 11.26 -22.94
N ILE A 78 14.94 10.45 -23.52
CA ILE A 78 14.53 9.18 -22.91
C ILE A 78 15.71 8.19 -22.82
N ALA A 79 16.64 8.24 -23.78
CA ALA A 79 17.83 7.38 -23.80
C ALA A 79 18.72 7.62 -22.57
N GLU A 80 18.97 8.89 -22.21
CA GLU A 80 19.69 9.26 -20.98
C GLU A 80 18.94 8.82 -19.72
N ALA A 81 17.60 8.94 -19.70
CA ALA A 81 16.81 8.52 -18.54
C ALA A 81 16.85 7.00 -18.32
N LEU A 82 16.97 6.22 -19.39
CA LEU A 82 17.01 4.76 -19.36
C LEU A 82 18.41 4.18 -19.25
N GLU A 83 19.45 5.01 -19.13
CA GLU A 83 20.81 4.53 -18.94
C GLU A 83 20.91 3.65 -17.67
N GLY A 84 21.43 2.43 -17.84
CA GLY A 84 21.54 1.43 -16.79
C GLY A 84 20.25 0.66 -16.47
N CYS A 85 19.13 0.95 -17.14
CA CYS A 85 17.90 0.17 -17.06
C CYS A 85 17.92 -0.99 -18.06
N ASN A 86 17.37 -2.14 -17.68
CA ASN A 86 17.24 -3.32 -18.55
C ASN A 86 15.79 -3.77 -18.74
N PHE A 87 14.84 -3.01 -18.22
CA PHE A 87 13.40 -3.23 -18.39
C PHE A 87 12.64 -1.90 -18.32
N ALA A 88 11.85 -1.58 -19.33
CA ALA A 88 11.10 -0.33 -19.45
C ALA A 88 9.60 -0.61 -19.58
N ALA A 89 8.80 0.14 -18.82
CA ALA A 89 7.35 0.03 -18.80
C ALA A 89 6.69 1.39 -19.04
N ALA A 90 5.98 1.50 -20.17
CA ALA A 90 5.21 2.69 -20.51
C ALA A 90 3.86 2.69 -19.81
N VAL A 91 3.50 3.76 -19.10
CA VAL A 91 2.20 3.89 -18.43
C VAL A 91 1.22 4.65 -19.33
N SER A 92 0.13 4.00 -19.75
CA SER A 92 -0.86 4.61 -20.65
C SER A 92 -2.25 3.99 -20.52
N ALA A 93 -3.27 4.86 -20.50
CA ALA A 93 -4.68 4.45 -20.63
C ALA A 93 -5.05 4.06 -22.08
N ARG A 94 -4.29 4.52 -23.08
CA ARG A 94 -4.54 4.29 -24.50
C ARG A 94 -3.80 3.05 -24.97
N LEU A 95 -4.56 2.05 -25.43
CA LEU A 95 -4.05 0.89 -26.15
C LEU A 95 -4.01 1.22 -27.64
N ARG A 96 -2.88 0.94 -28.30
CA ARG A 96 -2.66 1.20 -29.73
C ARG A 96 -2.40 -0.12 -30.44
N GLU A 97 -2.52 -0.12 -31.76
CA GLU A 97 -2.35 -1.32 -32.60
C GLU A 97 -0.98 -1.99 -32.39
N PHE A 98 0.08 -1.20 -32.27
CA PHE A 98 1.45 -1.67 -32.06
C PHE A 98 1.94 -1.50 -30.61
N SER A 99 1.03 -1.55 -29.63
CA SER A 99 1.44 -1.51 -28.23
C SER A 99 2.23 -2.78 -27.84
N PRO A 100 3.27 -2.67 -26.99
CA PRO A 100 3.89 -3.83 -26.36
C PRO A 100 2.88 -4.65 -25.53
N PRO A 101 3.25 -5.84 -25.05
CA PRO A 101 2.41 -6.63 -24.15
C PRO A 101 1.84 -5.78 -23.00
N VAL A 102 0.52 -5.86 -22.82
CA VAL A 102 -0.22 -5.01 -21.87
C VAL A 102 -0.32 -5.69 -20.52
N TRP A 103 0.20 -5.04 -19.49
CA TRP A 103 0.18 -5.53 -18.11
C TRP A 103 -0.64 -4.62 -17.20
N THR A 104 -1.16 -5.19 -16.11
CA THR A 104 -1.73 -4.41 -15.01
C THR A 104 -0.62 -3.94 -14.06
N PRO A 105 -0.87 -2.93 -13.20
CA PRO A 105 0.06 -2.54 -12.14
C PRO A 105 0.53 -3.71 -11.29
N ARG A 106 -0.39 -4.63 -10.95
CA ARG A 106 -0.10 -5.83 -10.15
C ARG A 106 0.78 -6.85 -10.85
N ALA A 107 0.57 -7.05 -12.15
CA ALA A 107 1.40 -7.95 -12.94
C ALA A 107 2.83 -7.40 -13.06
N PHE A 108 2.96 -6.10 -13.33
CA PHE A 108 4.25 -5.43 -13.36
C PHE A 108 4.96 -5.50 -12.00
N SER A 109 4.29 -5.16 -10.90
CA SER A 109 4.89 -5.14 -9.57
C SER A 109 5.39 -6.52 -9.14
N ALA A 110 4.59 -7.56 -9.35
CA ALA A 110 4.99 -8.95 -9.07
C ALA A 110 6.23 -9.37 -9.91
N HIS A 111 6.26 -9.00 -11.19
CA HIS A 111 7.38 -9.32 -12.07
C HIS A 111 8.68 -8.66 -11.61
N VAL A 112 8.66 -7.34 -11.35
CA VAL A 112 9.87 -6.61 -10.97
C VAL A 112 10.32 -6.95 -9.56
N ALA A 113 9.41 -7.24 -8.63
CA ALA A 113 9.77 -7.69 -7.27
C ALA A 113 10.40 -9.09 -7.29
N GLY A 114 9.92 -9.99 -8.15
CA GLY A 114 10.43 -11.36 -8.27
C GLY A 114 11.80 -11.49 -8.96
N GLN A 115 12.33 -10.43 -9.56
CA GLN A 115 13.61 -10.45 -10.29
C GLN A 115 14.58 -9.39 -9.77
N GLY A 116 15.52 -9.79 -8.91
CA GLY A 116 16.48 -8.90 -8.25
C GLY A 116 17.45 -8.18 -9.20
N GLU A 117 17.80 -8.81 -10.33
CA GLU A 117 18.74 -8.27 -11.32
C GLU A 117 18.12 -7.24 -12.28
N LEU A 118 16.78 -7.12 -12.29
CA LEU A 118 16.12 -6.11 -13.12
C LEU A 118 16.40 -4.71 -12.56
N ARG A 119 16.67 -3.77 -13.46
CA ARG A 119 16.75 -2.33 -13.19
C ARG A 119 15.60 -1.68 -13.96
N PRO A 120 14.36 -1.77 -13.43
CA PRO A 120 13.17 -1.35 -14.15
C PRO A 120 13.00 0.17 -14.16
N ALA A 121 12.44 0.69 -15.24
CA ALA A 121 11.96 2.06 -15.36
C ALA A 121 10.44 2.11 -15.62
N LEU A 122 9.73 2.90 -14.81
CA LEU A 122 8.35 3.29 -15.03
C LEU A 122 8.32 4.64 -15.74
N ILE A 123 7.78 4.69 -16.95
CA ILE A 123 7.77 5.90 -17.78
C ILE A 123 6.36 6.45 -17.83
N LEU A 124 6.16 7.66 -17.31
CA LEU A 124 4.90 8.37 -17.30
C LEU A 124 4.97 9.60 -18.20
N GLY A 125 3.94 9.79 -19.02
CA GLY A 125 3.91 10.85 -20.02
C GLY A 125 3.33 12.16 -19.53
N ASN A 126 3.34 13.14 -20.44
CA ASN A 126 2.74 14.44 -20.26
C ASN A 126 1.24 14.34 -19.93
N GLU A 127 0.75 15.23 -19.08
CA GLU A 127 -0.61 15.18 -18.53
C GLU A 127 -1.71 15.31 -19.59
N ARG A 128 -1.42 15.99 -20.70
CA ARG A 128 -2.40 16.26 -21.76
C ARG A 128 -2.23 15.32 -22.95
N VAL A 129 -0.99 15.11 -23.40
CA VAL A 129 -0.72 14.35 -24.64
C VAL A 129 -0.30 12.90 -24.39
N GLY A 130 0.06 12.55 -23.15
CA GLY A 130 0.56 11.22 -22.80
C GLY A 130 1.98 10.98 -23.31
N LEU A 131 2.31 9.73 -23.59
CA LEU A 131 3.60 9.33 -24.13
C LEU A 131 3.62 9.36 -25.68
N PRO A 132 4.71 9.89 -26.28
CA PRO A 132 4.99 9.71 -27.70
C PRO A 132 4.98 8.22 -28.09
N ASN A 133 4.53 7.90 -29.30
CA ASN A 133 4.46 6.52 -29.79
C ASN A 133 5.84 5.85 -29.76
N GLU A 134 6.86 6.58 -30.22
CA GLU A 134 8.24 6.11 -30.29
C GLU A 134 8.79 5.65 -28.93
N ILE A 135 8.38 6.32 -27.83
CA ILE A 135 8.76 5.90 -26.48
C ILE A 135 8.02 4.63 -26.07
N VAL A 136 6.72 4.54 -26.37
CA VAL A 136 5.90 3.36 -26.04
C VAL A 136 6.40 2.12 -26.78
N GLU A 137 6.74 2.24 -28.05
CA GLU A 137 7.21 1.15 -28.90
C GLU A 137 8.59 0.60 -28.47
N GLN A 138 9.41 1.42 -27.80
CA GLN A 138 10.71 1.01 -27.24
C GLN A 138 10.58 0.31 -25.87
N CYS A 139 9.41 0.29 -25.25
CA CYS A 139 9.20 -0.32 -23.95
C CYS A 139 8.97 -1.83 -24.04
N ASN A 140 9.40 -2.57 -23.01
CA ASN A 140 9.15 -4.00 -22.91
C ASN A 140 7.68 -4.32 -22.69
N VAL A 141 6.98 -3.45 -21.94
CA VAL A 141 5.56 -3.61 -21.61
C VAL A 141 4.85 -2.27 -21.61
N LEU A 142 3.54 -2.30 -21.84
CA LEU A 142 2.64 -1.18 -21.57
C LEU A 142 1.84 -1.50 -20.31
N ILE A 143 1.89 -0.63 -19.31
CA ILE A 143 1.04 -0.72 -18.13
C ILE A 143 -0.25 0.06 -18.39
N ASN A 144 -1.36 -0.65 -18.38
CA ASN A 144 -2.69 -0.07 -18.37
C ASN A 144 -3.26 -0.21 -16.95
N ILE A 145 -3.55 0.91 -16.30
CA ILE A 145 -4.22 0.91 -15.00
C ILE A 145 -5.72 0.68 -15.26
N PRO A 146 -6.30 -0.44 -14.79
CA PRO A 146 -7.74 -0.65 -14.93
C PRO A 146 -8.51 0.48 -14.24
N ALA A 147 -9.30 1.22 -15.01
CA ALA A 147 -10.07 2.37 -14.58
C ALA A 147 -11.47 2.34 -15.19
N ASN A 148 -12.31 3.32 -14.86
CA ASN A 148 -13.62 3.46 -15.50
C ASN A 148 -13.45 3.62 -17.03
N PRO A 149 -14.03 2.74 -17.87
CA PRO A 149 -13.91 2.86 -19.33
C PRO A 149 -14.42 4.19 -19.89
N ALA A 150 -15.37 4.84 -19.21
CA ALA A 150 -15.88 6.16 -19.60
C ALA A 150 -14.97 7.33 -19.19
N TYR A 151 -14.03 7.11 -18.26
CA TYR A 151 -13.12 8.13 -17.75
C TYR A 151 -11.84 7.48 -17.17
N SER A 152 -10.94 7.07 -18.07
CA SER A 152 -9.76 6.27 -17.73
C SER A 152 -8.47 7.09 -17.56
N SER A 153 -8.53 8.41 -17.75
CA SER A 153 -7.37 9.29 -17.64
C SER A 153 -7.13 9.71 -16.20
N LEU A 154 -6.18 9.06 -15.53
CA LEU A 154 -5.73 9.47 -14.19
C LEU A 154 -4.83 10.70 -14.29
N ASN A 155 -4.80 11.52 -13.23
CA ASN A 155 -3.73 12.52 -13.07
C ASN A 155 -2.36 11.80 -12.95
N LEU A 156 -1.30 12.45 -13.44
CA LEU A 156 0.07 11.93 -13.42
C LEU A 156 0.49 11.38 -12.04
N SER A 157 0.29 12.18 -10.99
CA SER A 157 0.65 11.78 -9.62
C SER A 157 -0.21 10.64 -9.07
N GLN A 158 -1.48 10.54 -9.49
CA GLN A 158 -2.36 9.45 -9.10
C GLN A 158 -1.94 8.13 -9.76
N ALA A 159 -1.58 8.17 -11.04
CA ALA A 159 -1.04 7.00 -11.74
C ALA A 159 0.28 6.54 -11.09
N ALA A 160 1.19 7.47 -10.80
CA ALA A 160 2.42 7.18 -10.07
C ALA A 160 2.15 6.57 -8.69
N GLN A 161 1.17 7.10 -7.94
CA GLN A 161 0.80 6.61 -6.62
C GLN A 161 0.26 5.17 -6.65
N VAL A 162 -0.58 4.81 -7.63
CA VAL A 162 -1.09 3.44 -7.79
C VAL A 162 0.06 2.46 -8.07
N LEU A 163 0.97 2.85 -8.97
CA LEU A 163 2.12 2.01 -9.33
C LEU A 163 3.11 1.85 -8.18
N ALA A 164 3.45 2.96 -7.51
CA ALA A 164 4.33 2.94 -6.34
C ALA A 164 3.73 2.11 -5.21
N TYR A 165 2.42 2.20 -4.98
CA TYR A 165 1.72 1.36 -4.01
C TYR A 165 1.84 -0.12 -4.38
N GLU A 166 1.42 -0.54 -5.58
CA GLU A 166 1.50 -1.95 -5.99
C GLU A 166 2.95 -2.49 -5.94
N CYS A 167 3.95 -1.68 -6.27
CA CYS A 167 5.36 -2.06 -6.13
C CYS A 167 5.80 -2.21 -4.67
N ARG A 168 5.35 -1.32 -3.77
CA ARG A 168 5.59 -1.47 -2.33
C ARG A 168 4.96 -2.75 -1.79
N MET A 169 3.71 -3.02 -2.13
CA MET A 169 3.01 -4.23 -1.69
C MET A 169 3.73 -5.50 -2.15
N ALA A 170 4.20 -5.52 -3.41
CA ALA A 170 4.96 -6.64 -3.93
C ALA A 170 6.34 -6.82 -3.26
N ALA A 171 6.99 -5.73 -2.84
CA ALA A 171 8.32 -5.76 -2.22
C ALA A 171 8.32 -5.97 -0.71
N ALA A 172 7.31 -5.46 0.00
CA ALA A 172 7.27 -5.41 1.46
C ALA A 172 6.07 -6.14 2.09
N GLY A 173 5.13 -6.64 1.27
CA GLY A 173 3.90 -7.26 1.76
C GLY A 173 2.83 -6.24 2.17
N ASP A 174 1.72 -6.75 2.69
CA ASP A 174 0.55 -5.99 3.15
C ASP A 174 0.45 -5.88 4.68
N GLU A 175 1.48 -6.32 5.40
CA GLU A 175 1.52 -6.24 6.85
C GLU A 175 1.62 -4.79 7.32
N VAL A 176 0.59 -4.34 8.04
CA VAL A 176 0.61 -3.09 8.77
C VAL A 176 1.26 -3.35 10.13
N ASP A 177 2.26 -2.54 10.47
CA ASP A 177 2.86 -2.56 11.79
C ASP A 177 1.84 -2.07 12.84
N SER A 178 1.11 -3.02 13.42
CA SER A 178 0.12 -2.77 14.47
C SER A 178 0.71 -2.85 15.88
N ARG A 179 2.05 -2.93 16.01
CA ARG A 179 2.72 -2.97 17.30
C ARG A 179 2.42 -1.69 18.08
N GLY A 180 1.80 -1.85 19.25
CA GLY A 180 1.42 -0.73 20.12
C GLY A 180 0.07 -0.06 19.81
N VAL A 181 -0.70 -0.58 18.85
CA VAL A 181 -2.09 -0.14 18.59
C VAL A 181 -3.05 -1.27 18.95
N GLY A 182 -3.99 -1.00 19.85
CA GLY A 182 -4.88 -2.01 20.45
C GLY A 182 -4.37 -2.50 21.81
N PHE A 183 -5.25 -3.16 22.56
CA PHE A 183 -4.85 -3.88 23.77
C PHE A 183 -4.01 -5.10 23.32
N GLN A 184 -2.85 -5.32 23.92
CA GLN A 184 -1.88 -6.37 23.56
C GLN A 184 -1.61 -7.26 24.77
N GLY A 185 -2.65 -7.67 25.49
CA GLY A 185 -2.52 -8.61 26.59
C GLY A 185 -2.28 -10.03 26.10
N ASP A 186 -1.83 -10.89 27.02
CA ASP A 186 -1.64 -12.31 26.72
C ASP A 186 -2.98 -12.97 26.36
N ALA A 187 -2.99 -13.69 25.24
CA ALA A 187 -4.14 -14.49 24.82
C ALA A 187 -4.57 -15.42 25.96
N ALA A 188 -5.86 -15.41 26.30
CA ALA A 188 -6.36 -16.30 27.32
C ALA A 188 -6.26 -17.76 26.86
N SER A 189 -5.72 -18.61 27.72
CA SER A 189 -5.72 -20.06 27.49
C SER A 189 -7.15 -20.59 27.39
N LEU A 190 -7.34 -21.69 26.66
CA LEU A 190 -8.63 -22.38 26.58
C LEU A 190 -9.19 -22.74 27.98
N ALA A 191 -8.31 -23.04 28.94
CA ALA A 191 -8.70 -23.31 30.32
C ALA A 191 -9.26 -22.07 31.04
N GLN A 192 -8.64 -20.90 30.85
CA GLN A 192 -9.16 -19.63 31.39
C GLN A 192 -10.52 -19.29 30.77
N ILE A 193 -10.67 -19.47 29.46
CA ILE A 193 -11.91 -19.20 28.73
C ILE A 193 -13.03 -20.17 29.16
N GLU A 194 -12.76 -21.47 29.26
CA GLU A 194 -13.77 -22.43 29.74
C GLU A 194 -14.15 -22.17 31.21
N GLY A 195 -13.18 -21.84 32.06
CA GLY A 195 -13.45 -21.44 33.44
C GLY A 195 -14.29 -20.16 33.54
N MET A 196 -14.10 -19.21 32.62
CA MET A 196 -14.95 -18.03 32.50
C MET A 196 -16.38 -18.40 32.11
N TYR A 197 -16.57 -19.30 31.14
CA TYR A 197 -17.91 -19.75 30.74
C TYR A 197 -18.67 -20.42 31.88
N ALA A 198 -18.01 -21.32 32.61
CA ALA A 198 -18.62 -21.99 33.76
C ALA A 198 -19.05 -20.98 34.83
N HIS A 199 -18.17 -20.04 35.16
CA HIS A 199 -18.45 -19.03 36.18
C HIS A 199 -19.58 -18.06 35.75
N LEU A 200 -19.63 -17.70 34.46
CA LEU A 200 -20.71 -16.90 33.91
C LEU A 200 -22.05 -17.67 33.94
N GLU A 201 -22.03 -18.98 33.67
CA GLU A 201 -23.22 -19.83 33.77
C GLU A 201 -23.80 -19.83 35.18
N GLU A 202 -22.96 -20.06 36.20
CA GLU A 202 -23.34 -20.00 37.61
C GLU A 202 -23.97 -18.65 37.98
N ALA A 203 -23.33 -17.55 37.58
CA ALA A 203 -23.83 -16.20 37.84
C ALA A 203 -25.19 -15.95 37.17
N LEU A 204 -25.39 -16.40 35.93
CA LEU A 204 -26.67 -16.25 35.22
C LEU A 204 -27.78 -17.09 35.84
N VAL A 205 -27.46 -18.26 36.41
CA VAL A 205 -28.43 -19.07 37.17
C VAL A 205 -28.82 -18.37 38.47
N ALA A 206 -27.85 -17.85 39.23
CA ALA A 206 -28.10 -17.22 40.52
C ALA A 206 -29.07 -16.04 40.44
N ILE A 207 -29.01 -15.25 39.36
CA ILE A 207 -29.92 -14.11 39.14
C ILE A 207 -31.23 -14.50 38.44
N GLY A 208 -31.46 -15.79 38.16
CA GLY A 208 -32.66 -16.29 37.49
C GLY A 208 -32.74 -15.99 35.98
N PHE A 209 -31.67 -15.49 35.35
CA PHE A 209 -31.64 -15.24 33.90
C PHE A 209 -31.51 -16.55 33.10
N LEU A 210 -30.74 -17.51 33.62
CA LEU A 210 -30.63 -18.86 33.09
C LEU A 210 -31.38 -19.84 34.01
N ASN A 211 -32.34 -20.57 33.47
CA ASN A 211 -32.97 -21.67 34.20
C ASN A 211 -32.14 -22.94 34.03
N ALA A 212 -31.52 -23.41 35.12
CA ALA A 212 -30.69 -24.63 35.11
C ALA A 212 -31.46 -25.89 34.65
N ASN A 213 -32.76 -25.96 34.92
CA ASN A 213 -33.62 -27.09 34.53
C ASN A 213 -34.10 -26.99 33.07
N ASN A 214 -33.96 -25.83 32.44
CA ASN A 214 -34.28 -25.64 31.02
C ASN A 214 -33.39 -24.54 30.41
N PRO A 215 -32.08 -24.79 30.22
CA PRO A 215 -31.10 -23.78 29.84
C PRO A 215 -31.24 -23.30 28.38
N LYS A 216 -32.09 -23.96 27.60
CA LYS A 216 -32.26 -23.74 26.15
C LYS A 216 -30.89 -23.72 25.45
N LYS A 217 -30.62 -22.69 24.63
CA LYS A 217 -29.35 -22.53 23.87
C LYS A 217 -28.60 -21.26 24.27
N LEU A 218 -28.79 -20.75 25.49
CA LEU A 218 -28.17 -19.49 25.91
C LEU A 218 -26.65 -19.62 26.00
N MET A 219 -26.13 -20.58 26.76
CA MET A 219 -24.68 -20.78 26.91
C MET A 219 -23.97 -21.07 25.57
N PRO A 220 -24.49 -21.95 24.68
CA PRO A 220 -23.93 -22.11 23.33
C PRO A 220 -23.88 -20.81 22.50
N ARG A 221 -24.87 -19.92 22.65
CA ARG A 221 -24.89 -18.62 21.95
C ARG A 221 -23.86 -17.65 22.53
N LEU A 222 -23.68 -17.63 23.85
CA LEU A 222 -22.64 -16.84 24.52
C LEU A 222 -21.24 -17.34 24.18
N LYS A 223 -21.01 -18.66 24.21
CA LYS A 223 -19.75 -19.26 23.76
C LYS A 223 -19.45 -18.88 22.31
N ARG A 224 -20.44 -18.93 21.41
CA ARG A 224 -20.29 -18.50 20.02
C ARG A 224 -20.05 -17.00 19.85
N LEU A 225 -20.55 -16.17 20.78
CA LEU A 225 -20.30 -14.73 20.79
C LEU A 225 -18.82 -14.47 21.11
N PHE A 226 -18.34 -15.02 22.22
CA PHE A 226 -16.97 -14.83 22.71
C PHE A 226 -15.90 -15.57 21.89
N SER A 227 -16.23 -16.69 21.26
CA SER A 227 -15.28 -17.41 20.40
C SER A 227 -14.83 -16.61 19.16
N ARG A 228 -15.53 -15.52 18.83
CA ARG A 228 -15.20 -14.66 17.69
C ARG A 228 -14.21 -13.55 18.05
N THR A 229 -13.96 -13.32 19.34
CA THR A 229 -13.28 -12.11 19.82
C THR A 229 -11.83 -12.33 20.26
N GLN A 230 -11.26 -13.53 20.10
CA GLN A 230 -9.87 -13.86 20.53
C GLN A 230 -9.52 -13.29 21.92
N LEU A 231 -10.27 -13.72 22.94
CA LEU A 231 -10.21 -13.11 24.28
C LEU A 231 -8.80 -13.11 24.90
N GLU A 232 -8.51 -12.02 25.58
CA GLU A 232 -7.30 -11.84 26.37
C GLU A 232 -7.51 -12.23 27.83
N THR A 233 -6.41 -12.50 28.54
CA THR A 233 -6.44 -12.91 29.96
C THR A 233 -7.14 -11.87 30.83
N GLU A 234 -6.89 -10.58 30.61
CA GLU A 234 -7.52 -9.50 31.38
C GLU A 234 -9.02 -9.40 31.10
N GLU A 235 -9.46 -9.58 29.85
CA GLU A 235 -10.89 -9.58 29.50
C GLU A 235 -11.62 -10.75 30.15
N VAL A 236 -10.99 -11.93 30.16
CA VAL A 236 -11.46 -13.09 30.93
C VAL A 236 -11.55 -12.76 32.42
N ASN A 237 -10.55 -12.10 32.99
CA ASN A 237 -10.55 -11.71 34.40
C ASN A 237 -11.66 -10.71 34.71
N ILE A 238 -11.92 -9.73 33.84
CA ILE A 238 -13.04 -8.78 33.97
C ILE A 238 -14.38 -9.53 33.97
N LEU A 239 -14.60 -10.43 33.02
CA LEU A 239 -15.84 -11.20 32.92
C LEU A 239 -16.04 -12.12 34.14
N ARG A 240 -14.96 -12.75 34.63
CA ARG A 240 -14.98 -13.52 35.89
C ARG A 240 -15.19 -12.62 37.12
N GLY A 241 -14.71 -11.39 37.10
CA GLY A 241 -14.93 -10.39 38.15
C GLY A 241 -16.40 -9.97 38.22
N ILE A 242 -17.04 -9.75 37.07
CA ILE A 242 -18.48 -9.48 36.97
C ILE A 242 -19.28 -10.66 37.54
N ALA A 243 -18.98 -11.90 37.11
CA ALA A 243 -19.63 -13.10 37.63
C ALA A 243 -19.45 -13.26 39.15
N SER A 244 -18.24 -13.02 39.67
CA SER A 244 -17.94 -13.02 41.10
C SER A 244 -18.84 -12.05 41.88
N GLN A 245 -19.02 -10.83 41.37
CA GLN A 245 -19.82 -9.80 42.04
C GLN A 245 -21.31 -10.14 42.02
N ILE A 246 -21.79 -10.79 40.96
CA ILE A 246 -23.16 -11.29 40.87
C ILE A 246 -23.41 -12.36 41.95
N LEU A 247 -22.48 -13.32 42.11
CA LEU A 247 -22.62 -14.44 43.05
C LEU A 247 -22.46 -14.06 44.53
N LYS A 248 -21.86 -12.90 44.83
CA LYS A 248 -21.69 -12.39 46.20
C LYS A 248 -22.91 -11.64 46.74
N ARG A 249 -23.87 -11.31 45.87
CA ARG A 249 -25.15 -10.68 46.25
C ARG A 249 -26.16 -11.74 46.67
#